data_AF-A0A1F5YP19-F1
#
_entry.id   AF-A0A1F5YP19-F1
#
_cell.length_a   1.000
_cell.length_b   1.000
_cell.length_c   1.000
_cell.angle_alpha   90.00
_cell.angle_beta   90.00
_cell.angle_gamma   90.00
#
_symmetry.space_group_name_H-M   'P 1'
#
loop_
_entity.id
_entity.type
_entity.pdbx_description
1 polymer ?
#
loop_
_entity_poly.entity_id
_entity_poly.type
_entity_poly.pdbx_seq_one_letter_code
_entity_poly.pdbx_strand_id
1 'polypeptide(L)'
;MADVLHVWPEYFDGVKNVWIPVDPTWANTTGGLNYFDKLDFNHIVFAVNGKNDDYPFPAGSYRTSQESGKIVDVEFADAGTANHIPGILDAEIRFPSNVIPGLSAAGKVIITNDSGVALDDINISVTSDPAGLTIKKTISHIPPLTREEISFNYVVPPVFSGGTALISVHVNDELTTHKFNILPFWYIIIGCTALGTILTLSARLLWKLFGKKYS
;
A
#
# COMPACT_ATOMS: atom_id res chain seq x y z
N MET A 1 36.71 -19.30 -3.95
CA MET A 1 36.61 -17.91 -4.45
C MET A 1 35.27 -17.39 -4.00
N ALA A 2 35.27 -16.37 -3.14
CA ALA A 2 34.06 -15.78 -2.62
C ALA A 2 33.52 -14.82 -3.69
N ASP A 3 32.37 -15.15 -4.27
CA ASP A 3 31.63 -14.23 -5.13
C ASP A 3 31.03 -13.17 -4.21
N VAL A 4 31.77 -12.07 -4.09
CA VAL A 4 31.34 -10.89 -3.35
C VAL A 4 30.63 -10.02 -4.36
N LEU A 5 29.32 -9.90 -4.18
CA LEU A 5 28.49 -8.93 -4.84
C LEU A 5 29.20 -7.57 -4.80
N HIS A 6 29.49 -7.04 -5.98
CA HIS A 6 30.27 -5.84 -6.15
C HIS A 6 29.34 -4.64 -6.34
N VAL A 7 29.65 -3.53 -5.67
CA VAL A 7 28.82 -2.32 -5.68
C VAL A 7 29.66 -1.12 -6.09
N TRP A 8 29.05 -0.21 -6.86
CA TRP A 8 29.65 1.06 -7.21
C TRP A 8 28.62 2.20 -7.06
N PRO A 9 29.09 3.43 -6.80
CA PRO A 9 28.25 4.61 -6.85
C PRO A 9 27.94 5.02 -8.29
N GLU A 10 26.76 5.58 -8.51
CA GLU A 10 26.39 6.29 -9.73
C GLU A 10 26.04 7.74 -9.40
N TYR A 11 26.29 8.67 -10.32
CA TYR A 11 25.83 10.05 -10.22
C TYR A 11 25.01 10.45 -11.43
N PHE A 12 24.02 11.32 -11.24
CA PHE A 12 23.22 11.84 -12.34
C PHE A 12 23.92 13.02 -13.03
N ASP A 13 24.25 12.89 -14.32
CA ASP A 13 24.73 13.99 -15.16
C ASP A 13 23.53 14.75 -15.73
N GLY A 14 23.24 15.92 -15.17
CA GLY A 14 22.10 16.76 -15.58
C GLY A 14 22.20 17.39 -16.97
N VAL A 15 23.38 17.39 -17.60
CA VAL A 15 23.54 17.85 -18.99
C VAL A 15 23.16 16.72 -19.96
N LYS A 16 23.56 15.49 -19.63
CA LYS A 16 23.29 14.30 -20.44
C LYS A 16 21.96 13.63 -20.10
N ASN A 17 21.33 14.01 -18.99
CA ASN A 17 20.14 13.37 -18.42
C ASN A 17 20.31 11.85 -18.28
N VAL A 18 21.48 11.42 -17.77
CA VAL A 18 21.82 10.00 -17.62
C VAL A 18 22.52 9.76 -16.28
N TRP A 19 22.30 8.59 -15.69
CA TRP A 19 23.08 8.11 -14.55
C TRP A 19 24.42 7.56 -15.05
N ILE A 20 25.51 8.06 -14.49
CA ILE A 20 26.87 7.68 -14.85
C ILE A 20 27.46 6.85 -13.71
N PRO A 21 27.74 5.55 -13.95
CA PRO A 21 28.42 4.69 -12.99
C PRO A 21 29.89 5.09 -12.81
N VAL A 22 30.38 5.03 -11.58
CA VAL A 22 31.78 5.33 -11.23
C VAL A 22 32.36 4.18 -10.43
N ASP A 23 33.13 3.32 -11.10
CA ASP A 23 33.75 2.17 -10.47
C ASP A 23 35.25 2.04 -10.80
N PRO A 24 36.15 2.31 -9.82
CA PRO A 24 37.58 2.19 -10.04
C PRO A 24 38.08 0.74 -10.06
N THR A 25 37.28 -0.23 -9.62
CA THR A 25 37.76 -1.62 -9.48
C THR A 25 37.80 -2.37 -10.81
N TRP A 26 36.86 -2.09 -11.71
CA TRP A 26 36.77 -2.74 -13.03
C TRP A 26 37.93 -2.37 -13.94
N ALA A 27 38.45 -1.14 -13.82
CA ALA A 27 39.62 -0.72 -14.58
C ALA A 27 40.83 -1.65 -14.36
N ASN A 28 40.97 -2.19 -13.15
CA ASN A 28 42.08 -3.07 -12.77
C ASN A 28 41.75 -4.55 -13.00
N THR A 29 40.54 -5.02 -12.65
CA THR A 29 40.18 -6.44 -12.75
C THR A 29 39.87 -6.90 -14.17
N THR A 30 39.56 -5.98 -15.08
CA THR A 30 39.20 -6.31 -16.46
C THR A 30 40.31 -6.04 -17.48
N GLY A 31 41.51 -5.66 -17.01
CA GLY A 31 42.65 -5.38 -17.89
C GLY A 31 42.48 -4.11 -18.73
N GLY A 32 41.78 -3.09 -18.21
CA GLY A 32 41.59 -1.81 -18.90
C GLY A 32 40.48 -1.81 -19.98
N LEU A 33 39.59 -2.80 -19.97
CA LEU A 33 38.42 -2.82 -20.84
C LEU A 33 37.38 -1.79 -20.34
N ASN A 34 36.83 -1.01 -21.27
CA ASN A 34 35.81 -0.01 -20.99
C ASN A 34 34.40 -0.61 -21.17
N TYR A 35 33.73 -0.87 -20.06
CA TYR A 35 32.37 -1.40 -19.99
C TYR A 35 31.30 -0.33 -19.76
N PHE A 36 31.70 0.92 -19.52
CA PHE A 36 30.77 2.00 -19.18
C PHE A 36 30.29 2.76 -20.41
N ASP A 37 31.18 2.94 -21.40
CA ASP A 37 30.83 3.61 -22.66
C ASP A 37 30.37 2.64 -23.75
N LYS A 38 30.33 1.33 -23.46
CA LYS A 38 29.97 0.28 -24.42
C LYS A 38 28.90 -0.63 -23.84
N LEU A 39 27.77 -0.68 -24.52
CA LEU A 39 26.76 -1.70 -24.27
C LEU A 39 27.37 -3.06 -24.65
N ASP A 40 27.56 -3.94 -23.67
CA ASP A 40 27.85 -5.34 -23.92
C ASP A 40 26.74 -6.23 -23.34
N PHE A 41 26.60 -7.43 -23.90
CA PHE A 41 25.63 -8.43 -23.42
C PHE A 41 26.28 -9.43 -22.45
N ASN A 42 27.53 -9.20 -22.06
CA ASN A 42 28.27 -10.09 -21.16
C ASN A 42 28.04 -9.72 -19.69
N HIS A 43 27.50 -8.53 -19.43
CA HIS A 43 27.27 -8.02 -18.10
C HIS A 43 25.82 -7.61 -17.91
N ILE A 44 25.26 -8.08 -16.80
CA ILE A 44 23.95 -7.65 -16.30
C ILE A 44 24.14 -7.06 -14.91
N VAL A 45 23.42 -5.98 -14.63
CA VAL A 45 23.49 -5.26 -13.37
C VAL A 45 22.11 -5.21 -12.76
N PHE A 46 22.00 -5.54 -11.48
CA PHE A 46 20.80 -5.29 -10.70
C PHE A 46 20.95 -3.95 -9.99
N ALA A 47 20.12 -2.97 -10.37
CA ALA A 47 20.08 -1.67 -9.72
C ALA A 47 18.79 -1.54 -8.91
N VAL A 48 18.89 -1.01 -7.68
CA VAL A 48 17.74 -0.61 -6.87
C VAL A 48 17.87 0.89 -6.62
N ASN A 49 16.96 1.67 -7.19
CA ASN A 49 17.00 3.12 -7.05
C ASN A 49 16.35 3.53 -5.72
N GLY A 50 17.16 4.07 -4.82
CA GLY A 50 16.71 4.65 -3.57
C GLY A 50 16.06 6.02 -3.75
N LYS A 51 15.18 6.40 -2.81
CA LYS A 51 14.71 7.79 -2.66
C LYS A 51 15.63 8.62 -1.75
N ASN A 52 16.58 7.98 -1.06
CA ASN A 52 17.51 8.56 -0.12
C ASN A 52 18.92 8.04 -0.41
N ASP A 53 19.93 8.87 -0.26
CA ASP A 53 21.34 8.51 -0.45
C ASP A 53 21.82 7.47 0.58
N ASP A 54 21.14 7.37 1.73
CA ASP A 54 21.41 6.37 2.76
C ASP A 54 20.70 5.02 2.53
N TYR A 55 19.73 4.94 1.61
CA TYR A 55 18.93 3.72 1.39
C TYR A 55 18.42 3.56 -0.06
N PRO A 56 18.58 2.39 -0.69
CA PRO A 56 18.89 1.09 -0.10
C PRO A 56 20.35 0.93 0.33
N PHE A 57 20.57 0.10 1.36
CA PHE A 57 21.92 -0.28 1.74
C PHE A 57 22.65 -0.93 0.57
N PRO A 58 23.99 -0.77 0.49
CA PRO A 58 24.76 -1.38 -0.58
C PRO A 58 24.53 -2.90 -0.61
N ALA A 59 24.53 -3.43 -1.81
CA ALA A 59 24.37 -4.85 -2.04
C ALA A 59 25.43 -5.64 -1.25
N GLY A 60 25.00 -6.67 -0.52
CA GLY A 60 25.85 -7.44 0.40
C GLY A 60 25.87 -6.96 1.84
N SER A 61 25.30 -5.78 2.16
CA SER A 61 25.12 -5.28 3.54
C SER A 61 24.30 -6.21 4.44
N TYR A 62 23.47 -7.07 3.85
CA TYR A 62 22.65 -8.06 4.54
C TYR A 62 23.41 -9.36 4.89
N ARG A 63 24.64 -9.56 4.39
CA ARG A 63 25.39 -10.80 4.66
C ARG A 63 25.95 -10.78 6.08
N THR A 64 25.62 -11.81 6.86
CA THR A 64 26.30 -12.06 8.14
C THR A 64 27.59 -12.85 7.91
N SER A 65 28.55 -12.76 8.83
CA SER A 65 29.88 -13.42 8.72
C SER A 65 29.83 -14.96 8.61
N GLN A 66 28.64 -15.56 8.75
CA GLN A 66 28.40 -17.00 8.72
C GLN A 66 27.83 -17.47 7.38
N GLU A 67 27.44 -16.58 6.47
CA GLU A 67 26.77 -16.91 5.21
C GLU A 67 27.74 -16.91 4.01
N SER A 68 28.35 -18.07 3.74
CA SER A 68 29.15 -18.29 2.53
C SER A 68 28.31 -18.93 1.42
N GLY A 69 28.27 -18.32 0.23
CA GLY A 69 27.56 -18.89 -0.93
C GLY A 69 27.07 -17.84 -1.94
N LYS A 70 26.62 -18.32 -3.11
CA LYS A 70 25.90 -17.55 -4.14
C LYS A 70 24.47 -17.31 -3.63
N ILE A 71 24.02 -16.06 -3.63
CA ILE A 71 22.69 -15.66 -3.11
C ILE A 71 21.71 -15.35 -4.24
N VAL A 72 22.24 -14.95 -5.40
CA VAL A 72 21.46 -14.67 -6.61
C VAL A 72 21.90 -15.65 -7.68
N ASP A 73 20.94 -16.39 -8.23
CA ASP A 73 21.13 -17.21 -9.42
C ASP A 73 20.49 -16.54 -10.62
N VAL A 74 21.17 -16.64 -11.76
CA VAL A 74 20.72 -16.07 -13.02
C VAL A 74 20.82 -17.17 -14.06
N GLU A 75 19.67 -17.50 -14.62
CA GLU A 75 19.54 -18.48 -15.68
C GLU A 75 18.69 -17.87 -16.80
N PHE A 76 18.90 -18.33 -18.03
CA PHE A 76 18.01 -17.98 -19.12
C PHE A 76 16.63 -18.59 -18.85
N ALA A 77 15.59 -17.80 -19.07
CA ALA A 77 14.23 -18.31 -18.93
C ALA A 77 13.96 -19.39 -19.99
N ASP A 78 13.56 -20.59 -19.54
CA ASP A 78 12.89 -21.56 -20.40
C ASP A 78 11.57 -20.98 -20.91
N ALA A 79 11.13 -21.38 -22.11
CA ALA A 79 9.88 -20.87 -22.70
C ALA A 79 8.63 -21.07 -21.82
N GLY A 80 8.71 -21.90 -20.77
CA GLY A 80 7.66 -22.13 -19.76
C GLY A 80 7.83 -21.41 -18.41
N THR A 81 8.98 -20.78 -18.12
CA THR A 81 9.16 -19.95 -16.91
C THR A 81 8.67 -18.52 -17.12
N ALA A 82 8.32 -18.14 -18.35
CA ALA A 82 7.54 -16.96 -18.68
C ALA A 82 6.05 -17.09 -18.29
N ASN A 83 5.72 -17.80 -17.22
CA ASN A 83 4.45 -17.60 -16.49
C ASN A 83 4.53 -16.27 -15.73
N HIS A 84 4.83 -15.18 -16.45
CA HIS A 84 4.49 -13.85 -15.98
C HIS A 84 2.97 -13.85 -15.96
N ILE A 85 2.38 -14.01 -14.78
CA ILE A 85 0.92 -13.88 -14.61
C ILE A 85 0.60 -12.48 -15.14
N PRO A 86 -0.14 -12.36 -16.26
CA PRO A 86 -0.26 -11.09 -16.95
C PRO A 86 -1.06 -10.13 -16.09
N GLY A 87 -0.39 -9.14 -15.49
CA GLY A 87 -0.98 -7.88 -15.02
C GLY A 87 -2.21 -7.94 -14.12
N ILE A 88 -2.47 -9.07 -13.45
CA ILE A 88 -3.63 -9.19 -12.54
C ILE A 88 -3.31 -8.38 -11.30
N LEU A 89 -4.20 -7.44 -10.98
CA LEU A 89 -4.16 -6.64 -9.77
C LEU A 89 -5.15 -7.22 -8.78
N ASP A 90 -4.65 -7.70 -7.65
CA ASP A 90 -5.54 -8.09 -6.56
C ASP A 90 -6.04 -6.83 -5.83
N ALA A 91 -7.30 -6.85 -5.41
CA ALA A 91 -7.93 -5.73 -4.72
C ALA A 91 -8.55 -6.21 -3.41
N GLU A 92 -8.09 -5.68 -2.29
CA GLU A 92 -8.64 -5.94 -0.95
C GLU A 92 -9.37 -4.70 -0.43
N ILE A 93 -10.57 -4.89 0.12
CA ILE A 93 -11.35 -3.82 0.76
C ILE A 93 -11.34 -4.04 2.27
N ARG A 94 -10.76 -3.10 3.00
CA ARG A 94 -10.81 -3.02 4.46
C ARG A 94 -11.78 -1.96 4.91
N PHE A 95 -12.98 -2.39 5.28
CA PHE A 95 -14.04 -1.51 5.77
C PHE A 95 -14.72 -2.13 7.00
N PRO A 96 -15.25 -1.33 7.95
CA PRO A 96 -15.95 -1.86 9.10
C PRO A 96 -17.21 -2.65 8.69
N SER A 97 -17.40 -3.84 9.28
CA SER A 97 -18.56 -4.67 8.99
C SER A 97 -19.88 -4.10 9.51
N ASN A 98 -19.83 -3.13 10.44
CA ASN A 98 -21.00 -2.42 10.95
C ASN A 98 -20.73 -0.92 10.92
N VAL A 99 -21.67 -0.16 10.38
CA VAL A 99 -21.60 1.30 10.37
C VAL A 99 -22.85 1.92 10.96
N ILE A 100 -22.67 3.06 11.61
CA ILE A 100 -23.75 3.85 12.19
C ILE A 100 -24.11 4.95 11.17
N PRO A 101 -25.37 5.03 10.71
CA PRO A 101 -25.80 6.09 9.81
C PRO A 101 -25.53 7.48 10.37
N GLY A 102 -25.10 8.40 9.51
CA GLY A 102 -24.76 9.78 9.88
C GLY A 102 -23.39 9.96 10.54
N LEU A 103 -22.68 8.87 10.89
CA LEU A 103 -21.29 8.93 11.34
C LEU A 103 -20.34 8.53 10.20
N SER A 104 -19.17 9.16 10.18
CA SER A 104 -18.12 8.84 9.20
C SER A 104 -17.40 7.55 9.60
N ALA A 105 -17.38 6.58 8.68
CA ALA A 105 -16.59 5.36 8.77
C ALA A 105 -15.35 5.47 7.87
N ALA A 106 -14.18 5.18 8.42
CA ALA A 106 -12.94 5.12 7.66
C ALA A 106 -12.79 3.76 6.98
N GLY A 107 -12.35 3.77 5.73
CA GLY A 107 -12.10 2.59 4.90
C GLY A 107 -10.80 2.69 4.14
N LYS A 108 -10.30 1.54 3.69
CA LYS A 108 -9.15 1.43 2.80
C LYS A 108 -9.40 0.43 1.69
N VAL A 109 -8.92 0.76 0.50
CA VAL A 109 -8.76 -0.18 -0.62
C VAL A 109 -7.26 -0.40 -0.81
N ILE A 110 -6.84 -1.65 -0.88
CA ILE A 110 -5.44 -2.04 -1.09
C ILE A 110 -5.39 -2.74 -2.43
N ILE A 111 -4.59 -2.20 -3.35
CA ILE A 111 -4.35 -2.79 -4.66
C ILE A 111 -2.96 -3.38 -4.66
N THR A 112 -2.84 -4.65 -5.04
CA THR A 112 -1.58 -5.38 -5.03
C THR A 112 -1.23 -5.84 -6.44
N ASN A 113 -0.03 -5.50 -6.91
CA ASN A 113 0.54 -6.05 -8.12
C ASN A 113 1.46 -7.23 -7.74
N ASP A 114 0.91 -8.44 -7.74
CA ASP A 114 1.69 -9.66 -7.49
C ASP A 114 2.41 -10.17 -8.75
N SER A 115 2.28 -9.46 -9.87
CA SER A 115 2.97 -9.81 -11.11
C SER A 115 4.42 -9.30 -11.12
N GLY A 116 5.24 -9.93 -11.96
CA GLY A 116 6.61 -9.50 -12.25
C GLY A 116 6.69 -8.34 -13.25
N VAL A 117 5.56 -7.74 -13.64
CA VAL A 117 5.50 -6.67 -14.65
C VAL A 117 4.92 -5.40 -14.03
N ALA A 118 5.46 -4.24 -14.41
CA ALA A 118 4.89 -2.96 -14.02
C ALA A 118 3.61 -2.65 -14.83
N LEU A 119 2.65 -1.99 -14.21
CA LEU A 119 1.36 -1.66 -14.83
C LEU A 119 1.13 -0.16 -14.83
N ASP A 120 0.72 0.37 -15.98
CA ASP A 120 0.47 1.79 -16.20
C ASP A 120 -1.02 2.10 -16.37
N ASP A 121 -1.39 3.36 -16.12
CA ASP A 121 -2.71 3.94 -16.40
C ASP A 121 -3.90 3.14 -15.83
N ILE A 122 -3.77 2.69 -14.58
CA ILE A 122 -4.76 1.87 -13.91
C ILE A 122 -5.92 2.74 -13.43
N ASN A 123 -7.13 2.39 -13.85
CA ASN A 123 -8.34 3.08 -13.44
C ASN A 123 -9.05 2.29 -12.33
N ILE A 124 -9.21 2.94 -11.19
CA ILE A 124 -9.85 2.37 -10.00
C ILE A 124 -11.14 3.14 -9.74
N SER A 125 -12.25 2.43 -9.59
CA SER A 125 -13.49 3.02 -9.11
C SER A 125 -14.04 2.27 -7.90
N VAL A 126 -14.28 3.00 -6.82
CA VAL A 126 -14.91 2.50 -5.61
C VAL A 126 -16.34 3.01 -5.58
N THR A 127 -17.32 2.12 -5.53
CA THR A 127 -18.74 2.46 -5.48
C THR A 127 -19.43 1.80 -4.30
N SER A 128 -20.55 2.36 -3.83
CA SER A 128 -21.40 1.66 -2.86
C SER A 128 -22.87 1.69 -3.24
N ASP A 129 -23.56 0.59 -2.92
CA ASP A 129 -24.98 0.38 -3.18
C ASP A 129 -25.65 -0.15 -1.90
N PRO A 130 -26.80 0.40 -1.46
CA PRO A 130 -27.58 1.53 -2.02
C PRO A 130 -27.11 2.92 -1.61
N ALA A 131 -26.01 3.01 -0.85
CA ALA A 131 -25.71 4.21 -0.09
C ALA A 131 -24.88 5.27 -0.87
N GLY A 132 -24.48 5.00 -2.12
CA GLY A 132 -24.17 6.02 -3.13
C GLY A 132 -22.74 6.60 -3.13
N LEU A 133 -21.77 5.95 -2.48
CA LEU A 133 -20.36 6.34 -2.58
C LEU A 133 -19.89 6.19 -4.03
N THR A 134 -19.11 7.15 -4.53
CA THR A 134 -18.39 7.02 -5.79
C THR A 134 -17.04 7.73 -5.68
N ILE A 135 -15.96 6.97 -5.82
CA ILE A 135 -14.59 7.47 -5.85
C ILE A 135 -13.98 6.94 -7.14
N LYS A 136 -13.33 7.83 -7.91
CA LYS A 136 -12.55 7.45 -9.10
C LYS A 136 -11.13 7.93 -8.90
N LYS A 137 -10.15 7.06 -9.13
CA LYS A 137 -8.73 7.38 -9.06
C LYS A 137 -8.02 6.71 -10.23
N THR A 138 -7.16 7.46 -10.90
CA THR A 138 -6.24 6.93 -11.89
C THR A 138 -4.85 6.90 -11.27
N ILE A 139 -4.19 5.75 -11.34
CA ILE A 139 -2.81 5.58 -10.89
C ILE A 139 -1.95 5.42 -12.15
N SER A 140 -0.97 6.30 -12.32
CA SER A 140 -0.15 6.34 -13.53
C SER A 140 0.77 5.12 -13.66
N HIS A 141 1.27 4.59 -12.54
CA HIS A 141 2.26 3.52 -12.53
C HIS A 141 2.20 2.73 -11.22
N ILE A 142 2.09 1.40 -11.30
CA ILE A 142 2.27 0.46 -10.18
C ILE A 142 3.41 -0.50 -10.52
N PRO A 143 4.54 -0.44 -9.80
CA PRO A 143 5.66 -1.35 -10.00
C PRO A 143 5.29 -2.82 -9.71
N PRO A 144 6.09 -3.79 -10.21
CA PRO A 144 5.91 -5.19 -9.85
C PRO A 144 6.07 -5.41 -8.34
N LEU A 145 5.39 -6.43 -7.82
CA LEU A 145 5.46 -6.88 -6.42
C LEU A 145 5.21 -5.77 -5.39
N THR A 146 4.37 -4.79 -5.74
CA THR A 146 4.11 -3.57 -4.95
C THR A 146 2.63 -3.46 -4.60
N ARG A 147 2.33 -2.71 -3.53
CA ARG A 147 0.98 -2.44 -3.07
C ARG A 147 0.71 -0.94 -2.96
N GLU A 148 -0.49 -0.53 -3.34
CA GLU A 148 -0.99 0.84 -3.28
C GLU A 148 -2.23 0.92 -2.37
N GLU A 149 -2.25 1.90 -1.45
CA GLU A 149 -3.36 2.10 -0.53
C GLU A 149 -4.19 3.35 -0.89
N ILE A 150 -5.50 3.19 -0.96
CA ILE A 150 -6.46 4.28 -1.14
C ILE A 150 -7.33 4.35 0.10
N SER A 151 -7.08 5.34 0.94
CA SER A 151 -7.91 5.61 2.12
C SER A 151 -9.11 6.47 1.76
N PHE A 152 -10.27 6.17 2.34
CA PHE A 152 -11.49 6.94 2.14
C PHE A 152 -12.30 7.04 3.43
N ASN A 153 -13.11 8.10 3.53
CA ASN A 153 -14.09 8.28 4.59
C ASN A 153 -15.48 8.23 3.98
N TYR A 154 -16.40 7.55 4.64
CA TYR A 154 -17.73 7.33 4.12
C TYR A 154 -18.81 7.54 5.18
N VAL A 155 -19.77 8.40 4.88
CA VAL A 155 -20.93 8.68 5.74
C VAL A 155 -22.16 8.07 5.07
N VAL A 156 -22.73 7.05 5.68
CA VAL A 156 -23.98 6.45 5.20
C VAL A 156 -25.15 7.36 5.56
N PRO A 157 -26.06 7.67 4.62
CA PRO A 157 -27.25 8.47 4.90
C PRO A 157 -28.10 7.86 6.02
N PRO A 158 -28.80 8.67 6.85
CA PRO A 158 -29.68 8.17 7.90
C PRO A 158 -30.76 7.22 7.36
N VAL A 159 -30.77 5.97 7.84
CA VAL A 159 -31.79 4.97 7.53
C VAL A 159 -32.42 4.42 8.80
N PHE A 160 -33.75 4.31 8.80
CA PHE A 160 -34.51 3.96 10.00
C PHE A 160 -34.48 2.47 10.31
N SER A 161 -34.59 1.61 9.29
CA SER A 161 -34.70 0.16 9.42
C SER A 161 -33.36 -0.58 9.47
N GLY A 162 -32.23 0.12 9.40
CA GLY A 162 -30.95 -0.51 9.11
C GLY A 162 -30.96 -1.23 7.77
N GLY A 163 -29.93 -2.03 7.49
CA GLY A 163 -29.86 -2.83 6.26
C GLY A 163 -28.47 -3.39 5.99
N THR A 164 -28.27 -3.86 4.77
CA THR A 164 -26.98 -4.28 4.26
C THR A 164 -26.63 -3.45 3.04
N ALA A 165 -25.37 -3.07 2.91
CA ALA A 165 -24.82 -2.42 1.74
C ALA A 165 -23.52 -3.11 1.30
N LEU A 166 -23.14 -2.83 0.06
CA LEU A 166 -21.94 -3.36 -0.57
C LEU A 166 -21.03 -2.19 -0.94
N ILE A 167 -19.73 -2.34 -0.68
CA ILE A 167 -18.68 -1.55 -1.33
C ILE A 167 -18.11 -2.41 -2.44
N SER A 168 -18.05 -1.87 -3.64
CA SER A 168 -17.47 -2.54 -4.80
C SER A 168 -16.26 -1.74 -5.28
N VAL A 169 -15.18 -2.43 -5.59
CA VAL A 169 -13.97 -1.86 -6.19
C VAL A 169 -13.79 -2.50 -7.54
N HIS A 170 -13.79 -1.68 -8.57
CA HIS A 170 -13.46 -2.06 -9.93
C HIS A 170 -12.03 -1.63 -10.22
N VAL A 171 -11.19 -2.58 -10.60
CA VAL A 171 -9.81 -2.35 -11.04
C VAL A 171 -9.68 -2.98 -12.42
N ASN A 172 -9.53 -2.15 -13.44
CA ASN A 172 -9.59 -2.60 -14.84
C ASN A 172 -10.88 -3.37 -15.15
N ASP A 173 -10.83 -4.70 -15.30
CA ASP A 173 -12.00 -5.57 -15.58
C ASP A 173 -12.39 -6.46 -14.39
N GLU A 174 -11.69 -6.34 -13.25
CA GLU A 174 -11.93 -7.15 -12.06
C GLU A 174 -12.75 -6.39 -11.01
N LEU A 175 -13.68 -7.11 -10.37
CA LEU A 175 -14.62 -6.56 -9.40
C LEU A 175 -14.48 -7.28 -8.06
N THR A 176 -13.97 -6.58 -7.06
CA THR A 176 -13.99 -7.02 -5.66
C THR A 176 -15.14 -6.36 -4.92
N THR A 177 -15.85 -7.13 -4.08
CA THR A 177 -16.95 -6.61 -3.26
C THR A 177 -16.76 -6.90 -1.78
N HIS A 178 -17.22 -5.98 -0.93
CA HIS A 178 -17.23 -6.11 0.51
C HIS A 178 -18.60 -5.76 1.08
N LYS A 179 -19.14 -6.65 1.90
CA LYS A 179 -20.46 -6.51 2.50
C LYS A 179 -20.35 -5.95 3.91
N PHE A 180 -21.16 -4.93 4.20
CA PHE A 180 -21.25 -4.34 5.53
C PHE A 180 -22.71 -4.09 5.93
N ASN A 181 -22.96 -4.04 7.24
CA ASN A 181 -24.27 -3.80 7.81
C ASN A 181 -24.41 -2.35 8.23
N ILE A 182 -25.57 -1.79 7.93
CA ILE A 182 -25.98 -0.48 8.38
C ILE A 182 -26.86 -0.69 9.60
N LEU A 183 -26.38 -0.23 10.76
CA LEU A 183 -27.15 -0.27 12.00
C LEU A 183 -28.33 0.70 11.90
N PRO A 184 -29.47 0.41 12.54
CA PRO A 184 -30.59 1.32 12.47
C PRO A 184 -30.34 2.59 13.30
N PHE A 185 -30.77 3.74 12.78
CA PHE A 185 -30.47 5.05 13.35
C PHE A 185 -30.94 5.24 14.81
N TRP A 186 -31.98 4.51 15.25
CA TRP A 186 -32.47 4.58 16.64
C TRP A 186 -31.46 4.11 17.69
N TYR A 187 -30.39 3.39 17.31
CA TYR A 187 -29.28 3.08 18.22
C TYR A 187 -28.62 4.34 18.80
N ILE A 188 -28.51 5.41 18.00
CA ILE A 188 -27.97 6.69 18.47
C ILE A 188 -28.90 7.28 19.54
N ILE A 189 -30.22 7.22 19.31
CA ILE A 189 -31.23 7.75 20.23
C ILE A 189 -31.17 7.01 21.57
N ILE A 190 -31.07 5.68 21.57
CA ILE A 190 -30.93 4.89 22.81
C ILE A 190 -29.66 5.30 23.56
N GLY A 191 -28.52 5.40 22.86
CA GLY A 191 -27.26 5.85 23.47
C GLY A 191 -27.37 7.23 24.13
N CYS A 192 -27.95 8.20 23.43
CA CYS A 192 -28.17 9.55 23.96
C CYS A 192 -29.11 9.57 25.17
N THR A 193 -30.21 8.82 25.13
CA THR A 193 -31.15 8.76 26.27
C THR A 193 -30.53 8.11 27.49
N ALA A 194 -29.76 7.01 27.33
CA ALA A 194 -29.05 6.36 28.41
C ALA A 194 -27.99 7.27 29.06
N LEU A 195 -27.20 8.00 28.25
CA LEU A 195 -26.26 9.00 28.74
C LEU A 195 -26.98 10.13 29.51
N GLY A 196 -28.11 10.62 28.98
CA GLY A 196 -28.93 11.62 29.64
C GLY A 196 -29.48 11.16 31.00
N THR A 197 -29.96 9.92 31.11
CA THR A 197 -30.45 9.39 32.40
C THR A 197 -29.30 9.22 33.39
N ILE A 198 -28.13 8.75 32.96
CA ILE A 198 -26.94 8.66 33.82
C ILE A 198 -26.52 10.04 34.33
N LEU A 199 -26.47 11.05 33.46
CA LEU A 199 -26.11 12.43 33.83
C LEU A 199 -27.11 13.05 34.80
N THR A 200 -28.41 12.83 34.60
CA THR A 200 -29.44 13.35 35.52
C THR A 200 -29.41 12.65 36.88
N LEU A 201 -29.17 11.34 36.91
CA LEU A 201 -29.02 10.58 38.16
C LEU A 201 -27.75 10.98 38.91
N SER A 202 -26.63 11.16 38.22
CA SER A 202 -25.37 11.61 38.83
C SER A 202 -25.48 13.03 39.37
N ALA A 203 -26.11 13.96 38.63
CA ALA A 203 -26.39 15.31 39.10
C ALA A 203 -27.29 15.31 40.35
N ARG A 204 -28.34 14.48 40.38
CA ARG A 204 -29.20 14.32 41.57
C ARG A 204 -28.43 13.74 42.76
N LEU A 205 -27.53 12.79 42.54
CA LEU A 205 -26.70 12.21 43.59
C LEU A 205 -25.71 13.24 44.15
N LEU A 206 -25.02 13.98 43.29
CA LEU A 206 -24.11 15.06 43.66
C LEU A 206 -24.83 16.16 44.46
N TRP A 207 -26.03 16.55 44.03
CA TRP A 207 -26.87 17.50 44.79
C TRP A 207 -27.20 16.96 46.19
N LYS A 208 -27.54 15.68 46.33
CA LYS A 208 -27.81 15.09 47.66
C LYS A 208 -26.57 15.05 48.56
N LEU A 209 -25.39 14.76 48.00
CA LEU A 209 -24.14 14.64 48.75
C LEU A 209 -23.55 16.00 49.14
N PHE A 210 -23.64 17.00 48.28
CA PHE A 210 -22.95 18.29 48.47
C PHE A 210 -23.91 19.49 48.64
N GLY A 211 -25.14 19.42 48.12
CA GLY A 211 -26.11 20.51 48.20
C GLY A 211 -26.65 20.77 49.61
N LYS A 212 -26.62 19.77 50.50
CA LYS A 212 -26.97 19.94 51.93
C LYS A 212 -25.96 20.78 52.72
N LYS A 213 -24.77 21.04 52.19
CA LYS A 213 -23.72 21.80 52.90
C LYS A 213 -23.86 23.32 52.72
N TYR A 214 -24.78 23.78 51.88
CA TYR A 214 -24.98 25.18 51.49
C TYR A 214 -26.45 25.65 51.56
N SER A 215 -27.33 24.87 52.21
CA SER A 215 -28.73 25.22 52.45
C SER A 215 -29.02 25.39 53.94
#